data_AF-A0A3M2U4L0-F1
#
_entry.id   AF-A0A3M2U4L0-F1
#
_cell.length_a   1.000
_cell.length_b   1.000
_cell.length_c   1.000
_cell.angle_alpha   90.00
_cell.angle_beta   90.00
_cell.angle_gamma   90.00
#
_symmetry.space_group_name_H-M   'P 1'
#
loop_
_entity.id
_entity.type
_entity.pdbx_description
1 polymer ?
#
loop_
_entity_poly.entity_id
_entity_poly.type
_entity_poly.pdbx_seq_one_letter_code
_entity_poly.pdbx_strand_id
1 'polypeptide(L)'
;TPAREKVIDFSNELFSGPTSLVFKKGAGFTADPASLKGKTVGYEQGTIQEAYAKAVLDKSGVTTKAYANQDQVYADLTSGRLDASIQD
;
A
#
# COMPACT_ATOMS: atom_id res chain seq x y z
N THR A 1 8.77 9.17 -10.56
CA THR A 1 7.39 9.70 -10.49
C THR A 1 7.45 11.16 -10.86
N PRO A 2 6.44 11.71 -11.55
CA PRO A 2 6.50 13.09 -12.02
C PRO A 2 6.69 14.12 -10.89
N ALA A 3 6.28 13.80 -9.66
CA ALA A 3 6.53 14.66 -8.50
C ALA A 3 8.00 14.65 -8.06
N ARG A 4 8.67 13.49 -8.06
CA ARG A 4 10.08 13.37 -7.69
C ARG A 4 11.01 13.94 -8.77
N GLU A 5 10.68 13.75 -10.05
CA GLU A 5 11.44 14.29 -11.19
C GLU A 5 11.50 15.84 -11.22
N LYS A 6 10.58 16.52 -10.53
CA LYS A 6 10.59 17.99 -10.41
C LYS A 6 11.66 18.52 -9.46
N VAL A 7 12.21 17.68 -8.59
CA VAL A 7 13.08 18.11 -7.48
C VAL A 7 14.41 17.39 -7.44
N ILE A 8 14.55 16.25 -8.14
CA ILE A 8 15.78 15.46 -8.24
C ILE A 8 15.90 14.83 -9.63
N ASP A 9 17.13 14.68 -10.09
CA ASP A 9 17.45 13.96 -11.32
C ASP A 9 17.54 12.44 -11.06
N PHE A 10 17.15 11.64 -12.05
CA PHE A 10 17.22 10.17 -12.01
C PHE A 10 18.14 9.64 -13.12
N SER A 11 18.76 8.49 -12.89
CA SER A 11 19.35 7.70 -13.98
C SER A 11 18.27 7.12 -14.89
N ASN A 12 18.70 6.36 -15.90
CA ASN A 12 17.80 5.45 -16.62
C ASN A 12 17.17 4.43 -15.64
N GLU A 13 15.97 3.97 -15.98
CA GLU A 13 15.23 2.96 -15.20
C GLU A 13 16.06 1.68 -15.04
N LEU A 14 16.16 1.20 -13.80
CA LEU A 14 16.85 -0.06 -13.49
C LEU A 14 15.89 -1.25 -13.59
N PHE A 15 14.68 -1.12 -13.06
CA PHE A 15 13.59 -2.10 -13.10
C PHE A 15 12.27 -1.46 -12.66
N SER A 16 11.15 -2.13 -12.96
CA SER A 16 9.82 -1.82 -12.42
C SER A 16 9.14 -3.08 -11.90
N GLY A 17 8.41 -2.92 -10.79
CA GLY A 17 7.62 -3.97 -10.13
C GLY A 17 6.15 -3.54 -9.97
N PRO A 18 5.20 -4.49 -9.94
CA PRO A 18 3.78 -4.19 -9.82
C PRO A 18 3.36 -3.93 -8.38
N THR A 19 2.70 -2.79 -8.12
CA THR A 19 2.05 -2.58 -6.83
C THR A 19 0.95 -3.62 -6.58
N SER A 20 1.00 -4.28 -5.42
CA SER A 20 0.12 -5.39 -5.07
C SER A 20 -0.50 -5.24 -3.68
N LEU A 21 -1.75 -5.71 -3.55
CA LEU A 21 -2.39 -5.93 -2.25
C LEU A 21 -2.00 -7.31 -1.72
N VAL A 22 -1.64 -7.37 -0.44
CA VAL A 22 -1.30 -8.63 0.25
C VAL A 22 -2.23 -8.82 1.44
N PHE A 23 -2.83 -9.99 1.53
CA PHE A 23 -3.77 -10.36 2.60
C PHE A 23 -3.76 -11.86 2.83
N LYS A 24 -4.30 -12.29 3.97
CA LYS A 24 -4.36 -13.71 4.33
C LYS A 24 -5.18 -14.50 3.30
N LYS A 25 -4.69 -15.69 2.93
CA LYS A 25 -5.43 -16.61 2.07
C LYS A 25 -6.79 -16.91 2.68
N GLY A 26 -7.85 -16.83 1.87
CA GLY A 26 -9.22 -17.06 2.32
C GLY A 26 -9.90 -15.85 2.98
N ALA A 27 -9.27 -14.67 3.03
CA ALA A 27 -9.89 -13.46 3.56
C ALA A 27 -11.08 -12.94 2.71
N GLY A 28 -11.25 -13.44 1.49
CA GLY A 28 -12.35 -13.05 0.60
C GLY A 28 -12.15 -11.70 -0.10
N PHE A 29 -10.98 -11.07 0.06
CA PHE A 29 -10.62 -9.83 -0.64
C PHE A 29 -10.09 -10.09 -2.04
N THR A 30 -10.16 -9.08 -2.89
CA THR A 30 -9.67 -9.11 -4.27
C THR A 30 -8.71 -7.94 -4.49
N ALA A 31 -8.19 -7.80 -5.72
CA ALA A 31 -7.42 -6.63 -6.12
C ALA A 31 -8.28 -5.36 -6.26
N ASP A 32 -9.61 -5.47 -6.22
CA ASP A 32 -10.53 -4.33 -6.26
C ASP A 32 -10.58 -3.64 -4.88
N PRO A 33 -10.23 -2.34 -4.78
CA PRO A 33 -10.37 -1.57 -3.55
C PRO A 33 -11.76 -1.64 -2.91
N ALA A 34 -12.82 -1.83 -3.68
CA ALA A 34 -14.18 -1.97 -3.15
C ALA A 34 -14.33 -3.16 -2.20
N SER A 35 -13.56 -4.24 -2.40
CA SER A 35 -13.56 -5.42 -1.52
C SER A 35 -13.00 -5.13 -0.12
N LEU A 36 -12.28 -4.01 0.06
CA LEU A 36 -11.64 -3.59 1.29
C LEU A 36 -12.42 -2.48 2.03
N LYS A 37 -13.62 -2.12 1.58
CA LYS A 37 -14.40 -1.05 2.24
C LYS A 37 -14.64 -1.38 3.72
N GLY A 38 -14.32 -0.43 4.60
CA GLY A 38 -14.40 -0.61 6.06
C GLY A 38 -13.29 -1.50 6.66
N LYS A 39 -12.27 -1.86 5.88
CA LYS A 39 -11.10 -2.62 6.32
C LYS A 39 -9.91 -1.71 6.58
N THR A 40 -8.90 -2.26 7.25
CA THR A 40 -7.67 -1.54 7.58
C THR A 40 -6.51 -2.02 6.70
N VAL A 41 -5.88 -1.10 5.97
CA VAL A 41 -4.75 -1.39 5.06
C VAL A 41 -3.49 -0.65 5.49
N GLY A 42 -2.37 -1.37 5.63
CA GLY A 42 -1.08 -0.79 5.97
C GLY A 42 -0.17 -0.52 4.75
N TYR A 43 0.69 0.49 4.85
CA TYR A 43 1.74 0.79 3.88
C TYR A 43 2.98 1.40 4.55
N GLU A 44 4.14 1.29 3.91
CA GLU A 44 5.35 2.03 4.29
C GLU A 44 5.28 3.50 3.83
N GLN A 45 5.60 4.44 4.73
CA GLN A 45 5.59 5.87 4.45
C GLN A 45 6.68 6.28 3.44
N GLY A 46 6.42 7.32 2.64
CA GLY A 46 7.36 7.84 1.66
C GLY A 46 7.44 7.04 0.36
N THR A 47 6.66 5.96 0.24
CA THR A 47 6.58 5.10 -0.94
C THR A 47 5.59 5.63 -1.98
N ILE A 48 5.56 5.02 -3.18
CA ILE A 48 4.51 5.33 -4.16
C ILE A 48 3.15 4.75 -3.74
N GLN A 49 3.16 3.70 -2.92
CA GLN A 49 1.98 3.03 -2.39
C GLN A 49 1.25 3.88 -1.36
N GLU A 50 1.96 4.71 -0.59
CA GLU A 50 1.34 5.75 0.24
C GLU A 50 0.48 6.69 -0.61
N ALA A 51 0.98 7.13 -1.76
CA ALA A 51 0.22 8.01 -2.64
C ALA A 51 -1.04 7.32 -3.18
N TYR A 52 -0.95 6.03 -3.54
CA TYR A 52 -2.10 5.23 -3.94
C TYR A 52 -3.11 5.05 -2.80
N ALA A 53 -2.65 4.72 -1.59
CA ALA A 53 -3.49 4.55 -0.41
C ALA A 53 -4.32 5.81 -0.13
N LYS A 54 -3.69 6.99 -0.16
CA LYS A 54 -4.37 8.27 0.04
C LYS A 54 -5.31 8.66 -1.11
N ALA A 55 -4.90 8.39 -2.35
CA ALA A 55 -5.65 8.83 -3.52
C ALA A 55 -6.84 7.91 -3.87
N VAL A 56 -6.75 6.63 -3.52
CA VAL A 56 -7.69 5.57 -3.93
C VAL A 56 -8.33 4.91 -2.72
N LEU A 57 -7.54 4.25 -1.85
CA LEU A 57 -8.08 3.43 -0.76
C LEU A 57 -8.87 4.26 0.26
N ASP A 58 -8.32 5.37 0.72
CA ASP A 58 -9.00 6.28 1.66
C ASP A 58 -10.35 6.74 1.10
N LYS A 59 -10.40 7.07 -0.20
CA LYS A 59 -11.62 7.51 -0.88
C LYS A 59 -12.63 6.38 -1.11
N SER A 60 -12.18 5.14 -1.12
CA SER A 60 -13.03 3.94 -1.18
C SER A 60 -13.57 3.53 0.20
N GLY A 61 -13.29 4.29 1.27
CA GLY A 61 -13.75 4.00 2.62
C GLY A 61 -12.92 2.93 3.33
N VAL A 62 -11.67 2.73 2.90
CA VAL A 62 -10.66 1.93 3.59
C VAL A 62 -9.99 2.80 4.65
N THR A 63 -9.72 2.27 5.84
CA THR A 63 -8.88 2.94 6.83
C THR A 63 -7.42 2.61 6.52
N THR A 64 -6.62 3.59 6.11
CA THR A 64 -5.21 3.34 5.84
C THR A 64 -4.29 3.73 7.00
N LYS A 65 -3.19 3.00 7.17
CA LYS A 65 -2.22 3.20 8.27
C LYS A 65 -0.79 3.21 7.72
N ALA A 66 -0.10 4.33 7.94
CA ALA A 66 1.31 4.48 7.60
C ALA A 66 2.21 3.82 8.65
N TYR A 67 3.30 3.21 8.21
CA TYR A 67 4.34 2.63 9.04
C TYR A 67 5.72 3.16 8.66
N ALA A 68 6.66 3.09 9.61
CA ALA A 68 8.01 3.59 9.39
C ALA A 68 8.85 2.70 8.47
N ASN A 69 8.51 1.40 8.38
CA ASN A 69 9.13 0.42 7.49
C ASN A 69 8.15 -0.71 7.18
N GLN A 70 8.44 -1.49 6.14
CA GLN A 70 7.60 -2.60 5.73
C GLN A 70 7.52 -3.77 6.73
N ASP A 71 8.56 -4.02 7.54
CA ASP A 71 8.53 -5.10 8.54
C ASP A 71 7.42 -4.91 9.57
N GLN A 72 7.16 -3.67 9.98
CA GLN A 72 6.05 -3.34 10.87
C GLN A 72 4.68 -3.57 10.21
N VAL A 73 4.57 -3.29 8.90
CA VAL A 73 3.35 -3.58 8.13
C VAL A 73 3.07 -5.09 8.17
N TYR A 74 4.08 -5.91 7.91
CA TYR A 74 3.96 -7.36 7.94
C TYR A 74 3.65 -7.92 9.33
N ALA A 75 4.25 -7.35 10.38
CA ALA A 75 3.96 -7.73 11.76
C ALA A 75 2.48 -7.50 12.11
N ASP A 76 1.93 -6.33 11.77
CA ASP A 76 0.53 -6.00 12.04
C ASP A 76 -0.45 -6.80 11.14
N LEU A 77 -0.07 -7.11 9.90
CA LEU A 77 -0.85 -7.99 9.01
C LEU A 77 -0.92 -9.42 9.56
N THR A 78 0.22 -9.95 10.00
CA THR A 78 0.31 -11.31 10.55
C THR A 78 -0.51 -11.43 11.83
N SER A 79 -0.43 -10.44 12.73
CA SER A 79 -1.21 -10.40 13.96
C SER A 79 -2.70 -10.13 13.75
N GLY A 80 -3.14 -9.75 12.55
CA GLY A 80 -4.53 -9.39 12.25
C GLY A 80 -4.92 -7.99 12.73
N ARG A 81 -3.95 -7.11 13.02
CA ARG A 81 -4.20 -5.67 13.25
C ARG A 81 -4.44 -4.92 11.93
N LEU A 82 -4.00 -5.49 10.81
CA LEU A 82 -4.36 -5.08 9.46
C LEU A 82 -5.11 -6.21 8.76
N ASP A 83 -6.06 -5.83 7.90
CA ASP A 83 -6.76 -6.76 7.02
C ASP A 83 -5.94 -7.05 5.75
N ALA A 84 -5.20 -6.05 5.25
CA ALA A 84 -4.30 -6.16 4.11
C ALA A 84 -3.11 -5.16 4.19
N SER A 85 -2.12 -5.33 3.32
CA SER A 85 -1.06 -4.35 3.04
C SER A 85 -1.01 -4.01 1.56
N ILE A 86 -0.43 -2.85 1.24
CA ILE A 86 -0.09 -2.47 -0.14
C ILE A 86 1.41 -2.19 -0.25
N GLN A 87 2.04 -2.77 -1.27
CA GLN A 87 3.49 -2.78 -1.48
C GLN A 87 3.85 -3.00 -2.96
N ASP A 88 5.12 -3.04 -3.30
CA ASP A 88 5.66 -3.31 -4.65
C ASP A 88 5.69 -4.80 -5.04
#